data_AF-A0A7W6TST1-F1
#
_entry.id   AF-A0A7W6TST1-F1
#
_cell.length_a   1.000
_cell.length_b   1.000
_cell.length_c   1.000
_cell.angle_alpha   90.00
_cell.angle_beta   90.00
_cell.angle_gamma   90.00
#
_symmetry.space_group_name_H-M   'P 1'
#
loop_
_entity.id
_entity.type
_entity.pdbx_description
1 polymer ?
#
loop_
_entity_poly.entity_id
_entity_poly.type
_entity_poly.pdbx_seq_one_letter_code
_entity_poly.pdbx_strand_id
1 'polypeptide(L)'
;MLQRFGFRSVRSEFSNGCVDDAAKAAAKATTMKIKLSVAIFAMIVSGPALAAPLTEAEAAFLDQLVTASVVLEQRCDGYEVDGSGSVQLGARLLGSPDVAMAMIDAYAAAIKARDGESYDPGKFRPEVSDAARKTFRRVRTDLIQNPKRACADYGETSVERGLLRRY
;
A
#
# COMPACT_ATOMS: atom_id res chain seq x y z
N MET A 1 -19.02 0.87 19.93
CA MET A 1 -19.60 1.34 18.64
C MET A 1 -18.75 2.53 18.17
N LEU A 2 -17.55 2.28 17.63
CA LEU A 2 -16.63 3.33 17.20
C LEU A 2 -16.50 3.29 15.68
N GLN A 3 -16.64 4.48 15.10
CA GLN A 3 -16.92 4.77 13.70
C GLN A 3 -15.86 4.21 12.75
N ARG A 4 -16.28 3.21 11.96
CA ARG A 4 -15.60 2.56 10.83
C ARG A 4 -15.48 3.44 9.56
N PHE A 5 -15.64 4.76 9.67
CA PHE A 5 -15.90 5.62 8.50
C PHE A 5 -14.69 6.35 7.89
N GLY A 6 -13.47 6.22 8.42
CA GLY A 6 -12.29 6.90 7.86
C GLY A 6 -11.36 6.04 7.01
N PHE A 7 -11.29 4.73 7.27
CA PHE A 7 -10.31 3.85 6.62
C PHE A 7 -10.73 3.34 5.24
N ARG A 8 -12.03 3.29 4.96
CA ARG A 8 -12.54 2.69 3.72
C ARG A 8 -12.34 3.59 2.51
N SER A 9 -12.34 4.92 2.68
CA SER A 9 -12.27 5.88 1.57
C SER A 9 -10.85 6.02 1.02
N VAL A 10 -9.87 6.35 1.87
CA VAL A 10 -8.45 6.48 1.47
C VAL A 10 -7.89 5.18 0.88
N ARG A 11 -8.24 4.03 1.49
CA ARG A 11 -7.89 2.67 1.04
C ARG A 11 -8.56 2.26 -0.28
N SER A 12 -9.71 2.86 -0.59
CA SER A 12 -10.48 2.69 -1.82
C SER A 12 -10.01 3.64 -2.91
N GLU A 13 -9.63 4.88 -2.57
CA GLU A 13 -9.24 5.92 -3.54
C GLU A 13 -7.84 5.67 -4.11
N PHE A 14 -6.88 5.23 -3.29
CA PHE A 14 -5.59 4.73 -3.79
C PHE A 14 -5.73 3.44 -4.62
N SER A 15 -6.76 2.63 -4.35
CA SER A 15 -6.96 1.31 -4.99
C SER A 15 -7.87 1.35 -6.22
N ASN A 16 -8.83 2.29 -6.32
CA ASN A 16 -9.83 2.32 -7.40
C ASN A 16 -9.47 3.32 -8.51
N GLY A 17 -8.67 4.36 -8.22
CA GLY A 17 -8.22 5.30 -9.25
C GLY A 17 -7.32 4.69 -10.34
N CYS A 18 -6.80 3.47 -10.12
CA CYS A 18 -5.95 2.76 -11.08
C CYS A 18 -6.64 1.59 -11.80
N VAL A 19 -7.86 1.18 -11.39
CA VAL A 19 -8.46 -0.10 -11.81
C VAL A 19 -9.41 0.05 -13.00
N ASP A 20 -9.93 1.26 -13.25
CA ASP A 20 -10.98 1.48 -14.25
C ASP A 20 -10.50 1.35 -15.71
N ASP A 21 -9.19 1.39 -15.98
CA ASP A 21 -8.64 1.24 -17.34
C ASP A 21 -8.19 -0.20 -17.68
N ALA A 22 -8.04 -1.09 -16.70
CA ALA A 22 -7.45 -2.43 -16.92
C ALA A 22 -8.48 -3.57 -17.11
N ALA A 23 -9.75 -3.35 -16.79
CA ALA A 23 -10.74 -4.44 -16.66
C ALA A 23 -11.50 -4.82 -17.95
N LYS A 24 -11.00 -4.46 -19.14
CA LYS A 24 -11.63 -4.82 -20.42
C LYS A 24 -10.75 -5.72 -21.30
N ALA A 25 -10.32 -6.88 -20.80
CA ALA A 25 -9.92 -7.99 -21.65
C ALA A 25 -9.99 -9.37 -20.95
N ALA A 26 -10.60 -10.33 -21.66
CA ALA A 26 -10.56 -11.79 -21.50
C ALA A 26 -11.28 -12.40 -20.28
N ALA A 27 -12.56 -12.77 -20.34
CA ALA A 27 -13.20 -13.86 -21.12
C ALA A 27 -12.89 -15.30 -20.64
N LYS A 28 -13.87 -15.84 -19.88
CA LYS A 28 -14.57 -17.13 -20.05
C LYS A 28 -13.71 -18.41 -20.15
N ALA A 29 -13.73 -19.23 -19.08
CA ALA A 29 -13.29 -20.63 -19.13
C ALA A 29 -14.42 -21.56 -18.67
N THR A 30 -14.72 -22.53 -19.54
CA THR A 30 -15.82 -23.49 -19.45
C THR A 30 -15.45 -24.69 -18.58
N THR A 31 -16.43 -25.20 -17.84
CA THR A 31 -16.37 -26.35 -16.92
C THR A 31 -15.93 -27.65 -17.61
N MET A 32 -14.99 -28.39 -17.01
CA MET A 32 -14.82 -29.82 -17.29
C MET A 32 -14.60 -30.63 -16.00
N LYS A 33 -15.29 -31.76 -15.91
CA LYS A 33 -15.24 -32.75 -14.83
C LYS A 33 -13.91 -33.51 -14.89
N ILE A 34 -13.12 -33.48 -13.82
CA ILE A 34 -11.85 -34.22 -13.71
C ILE A 34 -12.03 -35.39 -12.74
N LYS A 35 -11.69 -36.59 -13.23
CA LYS A 35 -11.67 -37.85 -12.47
C LYS A 35 -10.43 -37.92 -11.57
N LEU A 36 -10.64 -38.45 -10.38
CA LEU A 36 -9.68 -38.65 -9.29
C LEU A 36 -8.46 -39.45 -9.74
N SER A 37 -7.25 -38.92 -9.52
CA SER A 37 -5.99 -39.66 -9.62
C SER A 37 -5.05 -39.18 -8.51
N VAL A 38 -4.66 -40.14 -7.66
CA VAL A 38 -3.72 -39.96 -6.54
C VAL A 38 -2.34 -39.63 -7.11
N ALA A 39 -1.81 -38.46 -6.76
CA ALA A 39 -0.45 -38.05 -7.08
C ALA A 39 0.29 -37.67 -5.79
N ILE A 40 1.46 -38.26 -5.62
CA ILE A 40 2.35 -38.19 -4.46
C ILE A 40 2.76 -36.73 -4.21
N PHE A 41 2.60 -36.28 -2.97
CA PHE A 41 2.96 -34.95 -2.50
C PHE A 41 4.49 -34.84 -2.39
N ALA A 42 5.15 -34.44 -3.48
CA ALA A 42 6.53 -34.00 -3.42
C ALA A 42 6.58 -32.68 -2.65
N MET A 43 7.11 -32.71 -1.43
CA MET A 43 7.44 -31.51 -0.65
C MET A 43 8.51 -30.73 -1.41
N ILE A 44 8.08 -29.78 -2.24
CA ILE A 44 8.98 -28.74 -2.75
C ILE A 44 9.35 -27.90 -1.54
N VAL A 45 10.53 -28.17 -0.97
CA VAL A 45 11.19 -27.23 -0.08
C VAL A 45 11.52 -26.01 -0.94
N SER A 46 10.56 -25.09 -0.99
CA SER A 46 10.78 -23.74 -1.47
C SER A 46 11.76 -23.15 -0.46
N GLY A 47 13.06 -23.19 -0.78
CA GLY A 47 14.06 -22.43 -0.04
C GLY A 47 13.57 -20.98 0.07
N PRO A 48 13.91 -20.25 1.15
CA PRO A 48 13.46 -18.88 1.28
C PRO A 48 14.01 -18.14 0.05
N ALA A 49 13.12 -17.80 -0.89
CA ALA A 49 13.42 -16.78 -1.86
C ALA A 49 13.69 -15.55 -0.99
N LEU A 50 14.98 -15.25 -0.78
CA LEU A 50 15.40 -14.06 -0.08
C LEU A 50 14.77 -12.92 -0.86
N ALA A 51 13.70 -12.35 -0.28
CA ALA A 51 13.00 -11.23 -0.88
C ALA A 51 14.05 -10.16 -1.18
N ALA A 52 14.10 -9.71 -2.43
CA ALA A 52 15.08 -8.70 -2.83
C ALA A 52 14.91 -7.48 -1.91
N PRO A 53 16.01 -6.94 -1.36
CA PRO A 53 15.90 -5.74 -0.53
C PRO A 53 15.32 -4.61 -1.38
N LEU A 54 14.49 -3.77 -0.76
CA LEU A 54 14.03 -2.52 -1.39
C LEU A 54 15.26 -1.68 -1.77
N THR A 55 15.23 -1.13 -2.97
CA THR A 55 16.19 -0.09 -3.35
C THR A 55 16.00 1.14 -2.48
N GLU A 56 17.00 2.02 -2.42
CA GLU A 56 16.91 3.25 -1.63
C GLU A 56 15.74 4.13 -2.08
N ALA A 57 15.51 4.24 -3.39
CA ALA A 57 14.39 5.00 -3.95
C ALA A 57 13.02 4.39 -3.59
N GLU A 58 12.90 3.07 -3.67
CA GLU A 58 11.70 2.34 -3.25
C GLU A 58 11.41 2.52 -1.77
N ALA A 59 12.43 2.41 -0.91
CA ALA A 59 12.30 2.59 0.52
C ALA A 59 11.93 4.04 0.88
N ALA A 60 12.54 5.02 0.21
CA ALA A 60 12.22 6.43 0.40
C ALA A 60 10.77 6.72 0.00
N PHE A 61 10.35 6.29 -1.20
CA PHE A 61 8.97 6.49 -1.64
C PHE A 61 7.96 5.82 -0.69
N LEU A 62 8.23 4.57 -0.28
CA LEU A 62 7.38 3.84 0.65
C LEU A 62 7.30 4.53 2.02
N ASP A 63 8.41 5.05 2.55
CA ASP A 63 8.41 5.78 3.82
C ASP A 63 7.50 7.01 3.77
N GLN A 64 7.54 7.75 2.67
CA GLN A 64 6.70 8.92 2.46
C GLN A 64 5.23 8.54 2.35
N LEU A 65 4.92 7.50 1.56
CA LEU A 65 3.56 6.99 1.38
C LEU A 65 2.95 6.48 2.70
N VAL A 66 3.72 5.74 3.48
CA VAL A 66 3.30 5.24 4.80
C VAL A 66 3.12 6.40 5.79
N THR A 67 3.97 7.41 5.74
CA THR A 67 3.83 8.58 6.63
C THR A 67 2.52 9.32 6.34
N ALA A 68 2.23 9.59 5.07
CA ALA A 68 0.99 10.25 4.66
C ALA A 68 -0.26 9.43 5.04
N SER A 69 -0.22 8.11 4.88
CA SER A 69 -1.35 7.25 5.27
C SER A 69 -1.59 7.26 6.79
N VAL A 70 -0.53 7.37 7.60
CA VAL A 70 -0.65 7.42 9.07
C VAL A 70 -1.26 8.74 9.55
N VAL A 71 -0.96 9.86 8.89
CA VAL A 71 -1.60 11.17 9.16
C VAL A 71 -3.12 11.05 9.03
N LEU A 72 -3.58 10.39 7.96
CA LEU A 72 -4.99 10.13 7.72
C LEU A 72 -5.59 9.12 8.72
N GLU A 73 -4.84 8.08 9.08
CA GLU A 73 -5.26 7.08 10.08
C GLU A 73 -5.46 7.68 11.48
N GLN A 74 -4.57 8.59 11.91
CA GLN A 74 -4.68 9.27 13.20
C GLN A 74 -5.69 10.43 13.20
N ARG A 75 -6.42 10.62 12.08
CA ARG A 75 -7.40 11.71 11.90
C ARG A 75 -6.79 13.08 12.18
N CYS A 76 -5.60 13.34 11.67
CA CYS A 76 -5.10 14.70 11.61
C CYS A 76 -6.03 15.53 10.71
N ASP A 77 -6.65 16.57 11.26
CA ASP A 77 -7.65 17.38 10.54
C ASP A 77 -7.01 18.22 9.41
N GLY A 78 -7.78 18.49 8.36
CA GLY A 78 -7.39 19.40 7.28
C GLY A 78 -6.48 18.78 6.20
N TYR A 79 -6.39 17.45 6.15
CA TYR A 79 -5.63 16.73 5.13
C TYR A 79 -6.46 15.65 4.46
N GLU A 80 -6.44 15.63 3.13
CA GLU A 80 -7.02 14.58 2.30
C GLU A 80 -5.97 14.03 1.32
N VAL A 81 -6.27 12.88 0.72
CA VAL A 81 -5.37 12.21 -0.23
C VAL A 81 -5.24 13.00 -1.52
N ASP A 82 -4.02 13.06 -2.06
CA ASP A 82 -3.77 13.35 -3.47
C ASP A 82 -3.19 12.12 -4.16
N GLY A 83 -4.08 11.34 -4.79
CA GLY A 83 -3.71 10.10 -5.49
C GLY A 83 -2.84 10.38 -6.72
N SER A 84 -3.08 11.50 -7.40
CA SER A 84 -2.32 11.88 -8.60
C SER A 84 -0.90 12.31 -8.24
N GLY A 85 -0.75 13.10 -7.17
CA GLY A 85 0.55 13.55 -6.69
C GLY A 85 1.38 12.41 -6.11
N SER A 86 0.74 11.39 -5.52
CA SER A 86 1.42 10.17 -5.06
C SER A 86 2.06 9.38 -6.21
N VAL A 87 1.34 9.21 -7.34
CA VAL A 87 1.89 8.56 -8.53
C VAL A 87 2.99 9.41 -9.17
N GLN A 88 2.82 10.75 -9.23
CA GLN A 88 3.85 11.65 -9.78
C GLN A 88 5.13 11.68 -8.93
N LEU A 89 5.01 11.67 -7.60
CA LEU A 89 6.15 11.56 -6.70
C LEU A 89 6.88 10.23 -6.90
N GLY A 90 6.13 9.12 -6.92
CA GLY A 90 6.71 7.82 -7.19
C GLY A 90 7.38 7.74 -8.57
N ALA A 91 6.78 8.32 -9.61
CA ALA A 91 7.38 8.37 -10.95
C ALA A 91 8.71 9.14 -10.95
N ARG A 92 8.80 10.25 -10.22
CA ARG A 92 10.04 11.03 -10.06
C ARG A 92 11.14 10.26 -9.31
N LEU A 93 10.77 9.48 -8.30
CA LEU A 93 11.72 8.75 -7.47
C LEU A 93 12.13 7.40 -8.07
N LEU A 94 11.18 6.68 -8.66
CA LEU A 94 11.33 5.30 -9.14
C LEU A 94 11.53 5.21 -10.66
N GLY A 95 11.42 6.33 -11.37
CA GLY A 95 11.68 6.43 -12.80
C GLY A 95 10.50 6.12 -13.71
N SER A 96 9.38 5.58 -13.20
CA SER A 96 8.15 5.46 -13.99
C SER A 96 6.86 5.48 -13.14
N PRO A 97 5.73 5.96 -13.71
CA PRO A 97 4.42 5.85 -13.08
C PRO A 97 4.00 4.40 -12.81
N ASP A 98 4.36 3.46 -13.69
CA ASP A 98 4.01 2.04 -13.52
C ASP A 98 4.71 1.41 -12.31
N VAL A 99 5.99 1.74 -12.11
CA VAL A 99 6.75 1.28 -10.94
C VAL A 99 6.19 1.91 -9.66
N ALA A 100 5.78 3.18 -9.72
CA ALA A 100 5.09 3.84 -8.61
C ALA A 100 3.77 3.16 -8.25
N MET A 101 2.92 2.89 -9.23
CA MET A 101 1.65 2.18 -9.04
C MET A 101 1.89 0.78 -8.48
N ALA A 102 2.87 0.03 -8.98
CA ALA A 102 3.21 -1.29 -8.46
C ALA A 102 3.63 -1.25 -6.98
N MET A 103 4.37 -0.22 -6.56
CA MET A 103 4.74 -0.04 -5.15
C MET A 103 3.53 0.35 -4.28
N ILE A 104 2.65 1.23 -4.78
CA ILE A 104 1.39 1.60 -4.10
C ILE A 104 0.50 0.35 -3.94
N ASP A 105 0.38 -0.46 -4.98
CA ASP A 105 -0.35 -1.73 -4.98
C ASP A 105 0.23 -2.72 -3.96
N ALA A 106 1.55 -2.86 -3.91
CA ALA A 106 2.22 -3.71 -2.94
C ALA A 106 2.00 -3.24 -1.51
N TYR A 107 2.01 -1.92 -1.28
CA TYR A 107 1.68 -1.35 0.02
C TYR A 107 0.20 -1.57 0.40
N ALA A 108 -0.72 -1.40 -0.55
CA ALA A 108 -2.14 -1.67 -0.34
C ALA A 108 -2.41 -3.16 -0.01
N ALA A 109 -1.73 -4.08 -0.69
CA ALA A 109 -1.77 -5.50 -0.38
C ALA A 109 -1.21 -5.79 1.03
N ALA A 110 -0.13 -5.11 1.44
CA ALA A 110 0.44 -5.25 2.78
C ALA A 110 -0.52 -4.78 3.89
N ILE A 111 -1.22 -3.66 3.69
CA ILE A 111 -2.27 -3.19 4.62
C ILE A 111 -3.41 -4.23 4.70
N LYS A 112 -3.89 -4.72 3.55
CA LYS A 112 -4.95 -5.74 3.49
C LYS A 112 -4.55 -7.02 4.20
N ALA A 113 -3.35 -7.53 3.96
CA ALA A 113 -2.81 -8.69 4.65
C ALA A 113 -2.73 -8.48 6.17
N ARG A 114 -2.23 -7.32 6.63
CA ARG A 114 -2.15 -6.96 8.06
C ARG A 114 -3.53 -6.92 8.73
N ASP A 115 -4.53 -6.40 8.02
CA ASP A 115 -5.87 -6.19 8.56
C ASP A 115 -6.74 -7.46 8.46
N GLY A 116 -6.22 -8.57 7.93
CA GLY A 116 -6.96 -9.81 7.72
C GLY A 116 -8.00 -9.72 6.61
N GLU A 117 -7.85 -8.77 5.69
CA GLU A 117 -8.72 -8.61 4.53
C GLU A 117 -8.19 -9.41 3.33
N SER A 118 -9.07 -9.70 2.36
CA SER A 118 -8.66 -10.30 1.09
C SER A 118 -7.74 -9.35 0.33
N TYR A 119 -6.63 -9.88 -0.19
CA TYR A 119 -5.64 -9.16 -0.99
C TYR A 119 -5.20 -10.02 -2.18
N ASP A 120 -4.64 -9.37 -3.19
CA ASP A 120 -4.01 -10.06 -4.31
C ASP A 120 -2.61 -10.57 -3.90
N PRO A 121 -2.37 -11.88 -3.82
CA PRO A 121 -1.06 -12.42 -3.46
C PRO A 121 0.04 -12.07 -4.47
N GLY A 122 -0.31 -11.82 -5.74
CA GLY A 122 0.64 -11.43 -6.78
C GLY A 122 1.16 -10.00 -6.62
N LYS A 123 0.43 -9.16 -5.87
CA LYS A 123 0.85 -7.79 -5.51
C LYS A 123 1.56 -7.73 -4.16
N PHE A 124 1.41 -8.76 -3.32
CA PHE A 124 2.00 -8.75 -1.98
C PHE A 124 3.52 -8.95 -2.03
N ARG A 125 4.25 -7.97 -1.48
CA ARG A 125 5.71 -8.01 -1.32
C ARG A 125 6.06 -8.02 0.17
N PRO A 126 6.63 -9.11 0.73
CA PRO A 126 6.99 -9.19 2.14
C PRO A 126 7.91 -8.05 2.62
N GLU A 127 8.87 -7.65 1.79
CA GLU A 127 9.81 -6.56 2.06
C GLU A 127 9.13 -5.20 2.19
N VAL A 128 8.07 -4.95 1.40
CA VAL A 128 7.23 -3.74 1.48
C VAL A 128 6.44 -3.76 2.78
N SER A 129 5.87 -4.91 3.15
CA SER A 129 5.14 -5.07 4.40
C SER A 129 6.02 -4.80 5.63
N ASP A 130 7.23 -5.36 5.65
CA ASP A 130 8.17 -5.19 6.75
C ASP A 130 8.66 -3.74 6.88
N ALA A 131 9.02 -3.10 5.76
CA ALA A 131 9.43 -1.70 5.74
C ALA A 131 8.28 -0.78 6.18
N ALA A 132 7.09 -0.97 5.62
CA ALA A 132 5.91 -0.21 5.99
C ALA A 132 5.57 -0.36 7.47
N ARG A 133 5.70 -1.56 8.04
CA ARG A 133 5.47 -1.80 9.47
C ARG A 133 6.45 -1.04 10.35
N LYS A 134 7.72 -0.94 9.95
CA LYS A 134 8.74 -0.17 10.68
C LYS A 134 8.43 1.32 10.65
N THR A 135 8.16 1.90 9.47
CA THR A 135 7.79 3.31 9.34
C THR A 135 6.51 3.63 10.10
N PHE A 136 5.48 2.79 9.96
CA PHE A 136 4.22 2.95 10.68
C PHE A 136 4.43 3.06 12.19
N ARG A 137 5.24 2.17 12.77
CA ARG A 137 5.53 2.19 14.21
C ARG A 137 6.23 3.48 14.62
N ARG A 138 7.23 3.94 13.85
CA ARG A 138 7.94 5.19 14.10
C ARG A 138 6.98 6.38 14.12
N VAL A 139 6.25 6.59 13.02
CA VAL A 139 5.34 7.74 12.85
C VAL A 139 4.22 7.71 13.89
N ARG A 140 3.67 6.52 14.19
CA ARG A 140 2.65 6.38 15.24
C ARG A 140 3.20 6.71 16.63
N THR A 141 4.42 6.31 16.95
CA THR A 141 5.04 6.68 18.22
C THR A 141 5.15 8.19 18.37
N ASP A 142 5.56 8.90 17.32
CA ASP A 142 5.66 10.36 17.34
C ASP A 142 4.29 11.02 17.52
N LEU A 143 3.26 10.50 16.83
CA LEU A 143 1.88 10.98 16.96
C LEU A 143 1.29 10.70 18.34
N ILE A 144 1.70 9.62 19.02
CA ILE A 144 1.30 9.36 20.41
C ILE A 144 2.00 10.33 21.37
N GLN A 145 3.29 10.62 21.15
CA GLN A 145 4.08 11.48 22.02
C GLN A 145 3.68 12.96 21.90
N ASN A 146 3.46 13.44 20.67
CA ASN A 146 3.09 14.84 20.43
C ASN A 146 2.15 14.96 19.21
N PRO A 147 0.85 14.63 19.38
CA PRO A 147 -0.08 14.51 18.26
C PRO A 147 -0.23 15.80 17.46
N LYS A 148 -0.35 16.96 18.13
CA LYS A 148 -0.55 18.25 17.44
C LYS A 148 0.62 18.61 16.55
N ARG A 149 1.84 18.52 17.11
CA ARG A 149 3.05 18.85 16.37
C ARG A 149 3.31 17.83 15.26
N ALA A 150 3.21 16.53 15.55
CA ALA A 150 3.47 15.49 14.57
C ALA A 150 2.44 15.53 13.42
N CYS A 151 1.16 15.81 13.69
CA CYS A 151 0.16 16.01 12.63
C CYS A 151 0.50 17.20 11.73
N ALA A 152 0.97 18.32 12.30
CA ALA A 152 1.42 19.46 11.50
C ALA A 152 2.68 19.08 10.69
N ASP A 153 3.74 18.62 11.36
CA ASP A 153 5.03 18.33 10.71
C ASP A 153 4.88 17.29 9.58
N TYR A 154 4.19 16.16 9.84
CA TYR A 154 3.97 15.12 8.84
C TYR A 154 2.93 15.50 7.79
N GLY A 155 1.88 16.22 8.19
CA GLY A 155 0.84 16.70 7.28
C GLY A 155 1.38 17.69 6.26
N GLU A 156 2.05 18.76 6.71
CA GLU A 156 2.69 19.75 5.84
C GLU A 156 3.70 19.10 4.90
N THR A 157 4.58 18.26 5.44
CA THR A 157 5.60 17.56 4.63
C THR A 157 4.94 16.69 3.55
N SER A 158 3.81 16.06 3.86
CA SER A 158 3.07 15.23 2.90
C SER A 158 2.36 16.08 1.85
N VAL A 159 1.91 17.29 2.20
CA VAL A 159 1.36 18.27 1.23
C VAL A 159 2.44 18.79 0.29
N GLU A 160 3.60 19.18 0.81
CA GLU A 160 4.75 19.65 0.01
C GLU A 160 5.21 18.59 -1.01
N ARG A 161 5.09 17.31 -0.65
CA ARG A 161 5.45 16.18 -1.51
C ARG A 161 4.34 15.81 -2.51
N GLY A 162 3.14 16.38 -2.37
CA GLY A 162 1.98 16.07 -3.19
C GLY A 162 1.32 14.72 -2.84
N LEU A 163 1.56 14.19 -1.64
CA LEU A 163 0.88 12.98 -1.16
C LEU A 163 -0.50 13.31 -0.55
N LEU A 164 -0.59 14.48 0.07
CA LEU A 164 -1.81 15.02 0.66
C LEU A 164 -2.12 16.38 0.05
N ARG A 165 -3.36 16.84 0.20
CA ARG A 165 -3.78 18.21 -0.05
C ARG A 165 -4.64 18.72 1.11
N ARG A 166 -4.74 20.05 1.25
CA ARG A 166 -5.61 20.66 2.26
C ARG A 166 -7.03 20.79 1.77
N TYR A 167 -7.97 20.70 2.70
CA TYR A 167 -9.40 20.97 2.48
C TYR A 167 -9.99 21.78 3.63
#